data_AF-A0A529XLE0-F1
#
_entry.id   AF-A0A529XLE0-F1
#
_cell.length_a   1.000
_cell.length_b   1.000
_cell.length_c   1.000
_cell.angle_alpha   90.00
_cell.angle_beta   90.00
_cell.angle_gamma   90.00
#
_symmetry.space_group_name_H-M   'P 1'
#
loop_
_entity.id
_entity.type
_entity.pdbx_description
1 polymer ?
#
loop_
_entity_poly.entity_id
_entity_poly.type
_entity_poly.pdbx_seq_one_letter_code
_entity_poly.pdbx_strand_id
1 'polypeptide(L)'
;MLDAAGDMIERCRIITMTDELERADAVLGHDKGYIYPSSLLYLVSGMFEEMNAEAYPDAPILGMQRFSSMSSLNTAEQDAAKSIATFFQKEGHGIIVSPTPGIAMANSHGDFDDEPLTLATARALF
;
A
#
# COMPACT_ATOMS: atom_id res chain seq x y z
N MET A 1 -7.09 -5.99 -14.87
CA MET A 1 -5.95 -5.53 -15.70
C MET A 1 -6.09 -4.03 -15.88
N LEU A 2 -5.12 -3.23 -15.40
CA LEU A 2 -5.12 -1.78 -15.57
C LEU A 2 -5.29 -1.39 -17.06
N ASP A 3 -4.74 -2.20 -17.95
CA ASP A 3 -4.81 -2.02 -19.41
C ASP A 3 -6.24 -2.14 -19.98
N ALA A 4 -7.16 -2.81 -19.26
CA ALA A 4 -8.55 -2.95 -19.69
C ALA A 4 -9.43 -1.76 -19.26
N ALA A 5 -8.95 -0.92 -18.34
CA ALA A 5 -9.69 0.26 -17.86
C ALA A 5 -9.59 1.46 -18.82
N GLY A 6 -8.63 1.47 -19.76
CA GLY A 6 -8.42 2.58 -20.70
C GLY A 6 -8.31 3.93 -19.98
N ASP A 7 -9.09 4.91 -20.42
CA ASP A 7 -9.16 6.26 -19.85
C ASP A 7 -10.23 6.42 -18.75
N MET A 8 -10.78 5.33 -18.20
CA MET A 8 -11.79 5.39 -17.14
C MET A 8 -11.25 5.91 -15.81
N ILE A 9 -9.93 5.90 -15.61
CA ILE A 9 -9.28 6.41 -14.41
C ILE A 9 -8.42 7.61 -14.82
N GLU A 10 -8.97 8.81 -14.65
CA GLU A 10 -8.27 10.07 -14.98
C GLU A 10 -7.16 10.40 -13.98
N ARG A 11 -7.38 10.13 -12.70
CA ARG A 11 -6.44 10.40 -11.61
C ARG A 11 -6.54 9.32 -10.55
N CYS A 12 -5.41 8.91 -9.99
CA CYS A 12 -5.38 7.94 -8.89
C CYS A 12 -4.22 8.24 -7.94
N ARG A 13 -4.53 8.40 -6.66
CA ARG A 13 -3.53 8.62 -5.62
C ARG A 13 -3.71 7.59 -4.52
N ILE A 14 -2.63 6.90 -4.18
CA ILE A 14 -2.55 6.07 -2.97
C ILE A 14 -1.74 6.86 -1.95
N ILE A 15 -2.26 6.95 -0.72
CA ILE A 15 -1.48 7.38 0.44
C ILE A 15 -1.31 6.10 1.27
N THR A 16 -0.06 5.71 1.50
CA THR A 16 0.31 4.48 2.21
C THR A 16 1.37 4.81 3.26
N MET A 17 1.82 3.83 4.04
CA MET A 17 2.79 4.01 5.11
C MET A 17 4.17 3.49 4.72
N THR A 18 5.22 3.93 5.44
CA THR A 18 6.52 3.27 5.32
C THR A 18 6.43 1.82 5.79
N ASP A 19 7.32 0.96 5.32
CA ASP A 19 7.35 -0.43 5.77
C ASP A 19 7.53 -0.55 7.30
N GLU A 20 8.33 0.33 7.90
CA GLU A 20 8.57 0.34 9.35
C GLU A 20 7.29 0.61 10.13
N LEU A 21 6.45 1.54 9.64
CA LEU A 21 5.19 1.86 10.30
C LEU A 21 4.13 0.79 10.04
N GLU A 22 4.04 0.26 8.82
CA GLU A 22 3.19 -0.89 8.49
C GLU A 22 3.43 -2.08 9.42
N ARG A 23 4.70 -2.37 9.72
CA ARG A 23 5.09 -3.45 10.63
C ARG A 23 4.72 -3.19 12.07
N ALA A 24 4.66 -1.92 12.48
CA ALA A 24 4.40 -1.51 13.86
C ALA A 24 2.91 -1.23 14.14
N ASP A 25 2.10 -1.10 13.10
CA ASP A 25 0.70 -0.73 13.22
C ASP A 25 -0.21 -1.94 13.44
N ALA A 26 -0.37 -2.34 14.70
CA ALA A 26 -1.15 -3.51 15.08
C ALA A 26 -2.62 -3.38 14.66
N VAL A 27 -3.08 -4.26 13.75
CA VAL A 27 -4.45 -4.24 13.20
C VAL A 27 -5.57 -4.33 14.23
N LEU A 28 -5.31 -4.91 15.41
CA LEU A 28 -6.27 -5.03 16.52
C LEU A 28 -6.22 -3.85 17.51
N GLY A 29 -5.42 -2.84 17.20
CA GLY A 29 -5.03 -1.76 18.11
C GLY A 29 -3.78 -2.13 18.92
N HIS A 30 -2.96 -1.11 19.24
CA HIS A 30 -1.70 -1.30 19.97
C HIS A 30 -1.89 -1.95 21.36
N ASP A 31 -3.05 -1.77 22.00
CA ASP A 31 -3.40 -2.42 23.27
C ASP A 31 -3.52 -3.95 23.14
N LYS A 32 -3.77 -4.45 21.93
CA LYS A 32 -3.89 -5.88 21.58
C LYS A 32 -2.79 -6.37 20.65
N GLY A 33 -1.72 -5.59 20.47
CA GLY A 33 -0.58 -5.94 19.61
C GLY A 33 0.16 -7.21 20.03
N TYR A 34 -0.04 -7.68 21.27
CA TYR A 34 0.49 -8.97 21.73
C TYR A 34 -0.17 -10.19 21.05
N ILE A 35 -1.34 -10.02 20.43
CA ILE A 35 -2.00 -11.05 19.61
C ILE A 35 -1.39 -11.06 18.21
N TYR A 36 -1.30 -9.89 17.59
CA TYR A 36 -0.67 -9.68 16.29
C TYR A 36 -0.13 -8.25 16.19
N PRO A 37 1.19 -8.05 16.00
CA PRO A 37 1.82 -6.75 16.21
C PRO A 37 1.84 -5.84 14.95
N SER A 38 1.36 -6.32 13.82
CA SER A 38 1.51 -5.66 12.51
C SER A 38 0.18 -5.37 11.83
N SER A 39 0.24 -4.69 10.69
CA SER A 39 -0.95 -4.22 9.97
C SER A 39 -1.76 -5.35 9.33
N LEU A 40 -2.96 -4.98 8.87
CA LEU A 40 -3.82 -5.88 8.10
C LEU A 40 -3.10 -6.40 6.85
N LEU A 41 -2.34 -5.55 6.16
CA LEU A 41 -1.63 -5.96 4.94
C LEU A 41 -0.53 -6.97 5.25
N TYR A 42 0.19 -6.80 6.35
CA TYR A 42 1.15 -7.80 6.85
C TYR A 42 0.47 -9.14 7.18
N LEU A 43 -0.72 -9.11 7.78
CA LEU A 43 -1.47 -10.31 8.11
C LEU A 43 -1.92 -11.05 6.86
N VAL A 44 -2.52 -10.33 5.91
CA VAL A 44 -3.02 -10.89 4.65
C VAL A 44 -1.86 -11.48 3.84
N SER A 45 -0.81 -10.68 3.59
CA SER A 45 0.39 -11.10 2.87
C SER A 45 1.04 -12.33 3.51
N GLY A 46 1.11 -12.39 4.84
CA GLY A 46 1.79 -13.47 5.55
C GLY A 46 1.00 -14.77 5.69
N MET A 47 -0.35 -14.71 5.72
CA MET A 47 -1.17 -15.84 6.19
C MET A 47 -2.37 -16.21 5.31
N PHE A 48 -2.86 -15.30 4.46
CA PHE A 48 -4.15 -15.50 3.77
C PHE A 48 -4.06 -15.49 2.25
N GLU A 49 -2.91 -15.12 1.68
CA GLU A 49 -2.71 -15.19 0.24
C GLU A 49 -2.38 -16.61 -0.23
N GLU A 50 -2.85 -16.93 -1.43
CA GLU A 50 -2.67 -18.24 -2.07
C GLU A 50 -2.19 -18.07 -3.52
N MET A 51 -1.34 -18.98 -3.97
CA MET A 51 -0.93 -19.08 -5.37
C MET A 51 -1.11 -20.52 -5.84
N ASN A 52 -1.98 -20.73 -6.83
CA ASN A 52 -2.37 -22.05 -7.34
C ASN A 52 -2.97 -22.98 -6.26
N ALA A 53 -3.84 -22.42 -5.40
CA ALA A 53 -4.48 -23.12 -4.27
C ALA A 53 -3.51 -23.65 -3.20
N GLU A 54 -2.28 -23.17 -3.19
CA GLU A 54 -1.28 -23.40 -2.15
C GLU A 54 -1.04 -22.10 -1.39
N ALA A 55 -0.75 -22.20 -0.09
CA ALA A 55 -0.41 -21.05 0.73
C ALA A 55 0.77 -20.29 0.12
N TYR A 56 0.66 -18.96 0.03
CA TYR A 56 1.73 -18.10 -0.46
C TYR A 56 2.13 -17.07 0.60
N PRO A 57 2.97 -17.45 1.57
CA PRO A 57 3.40 -16.55 2.64
C PRO A 57 4.28 -15.42 2.11
N ASP A 58 4.11 -14.23 2.68
CA ASP A 58 4.79 -12.99 2.28
C ASP A 58 4.47 -12.60 0.82
N ALA A 59 3.24 -12.89 0.39
CA ALA A 59 2.77 -12.58 -0.95
C ALA A 59 2.86 -11.07 -1.24
N PRO A 60 3.34 -10.66 -2.44
CA PRO A 60 3.42 -9.25 -2.82
C PRO A 60 2.04 -8.61 -2.94
N ILE A 61 1.74 -7.63 -2.08
CA ILE A 61 0.48 -6.87 -2.09
C ILE A 61 0.74 -5.40 -2.43
N LEU A 62 -0.08 -4.86 -3.33
CA LEU A 62 -0.06 -3.43 -3.67
C LEU A 62 -0.37 -2.58 -2.43
N GLY A 63 0.44 -1.55 -2.20
CA GLY A 63 0.31 -0.64 -1.08
C GLY A 63 1.43 -0.80 -0.06
N MET A 64 1.99 -2.00 0.10
CA MET A 64 3.13 -2.21 0.99
C MET A 64 4.44 -1.74 0.33
N GLN A 65 5.11 -0.77 0.96
CA GLN A 65 6.32 -0.15 0.41
C GLN A 65 7.42 -1.18 0.06
N ARG A 66 7.60 -2.22 0.88
CA ARG A 66 8.66 -3.22 0.70
C ARG A 66 8.62 -3.96 -0.64
N PHE A 67 7.45 -4.11 -1.27
CA PHE A 67 7.32 -4.81 -2.54
C PHE A 67 7.66 -3.94 -3.75
N SER A 68 7.80 -2.62 -3.58
CA SER A 68 8.17 -1.70 -4.67
C SER A 68 9.59 -1.91 -5.21
N SER A 69 10.48 -2.52 -4.41
CA SER A 69 11.89 -2.72 -4.74
C SER A 69 12.39 -4.15 -4.46
N MET A 70 11.46 -5.09 -4.26
CA MET A 70 11.80 -6.45 -3.89
C MET A 70 12.36 -7.24 -5.09
N SER A 71 13.51 -7.90 -4.88
CA SER A 71 14.19 -8.69 -5.91
C SER A 71 13.74 -10.14 -6.00
N SER A 72 13.00 -10.64 -5.01
CA SER A 72 12.49 -12.02 -4.93
C SER A 72 11.16 -12.25 -5.64
N LEU A 73 10.60 -11.23 -6.30
CA LEU A 73 9.37 -11.35 -7.08
C LEU A 73 9.56 -12.34 -8.23
N ASN A 74 8.56 -13.19 -8.47
CA ASN A 74 8.53 -14.04 -9.66
C ASN A 74 8.28 -13.21 -10.93
N THR A 75 8.42 -13.82 -12.11
CA THR A 75 8.28 -13.09 -13.39
C THR A 75 6.91 -12.39 -13.53
N ALA A 76 5.83 -13.05 -13.15
CA ALA A 76 4.48 -12.48 -13.27
C ALA A 76 4.29 -11.29 -12.33
N GLU A 77 4.81 -11.38 -11.10
CA GLU A 77 4.79 -10.29 -10.13
C GLU A 77 5.65 -9.11 -10.56
N GLN A 78 6.82 -9.36 -11.13
CA GLN A 78 7.66 -8.30 -11.68
C GLN A 78 6.96 -7.55 -12.81
N ASP A 79 6.25 -8.27 -13.68
CA ASP A 79 5.51 -7.66 -14.78
C ASP A 79 4.29 -6.87 -14.27
N ALA A 80 3.59 -7.39 -13.26
CA ALA A 80 2.54 -6.65 -12.56
C ALA A 80 3.09 -5.38 -11.88
N ALA A 81 4.22 -5.49 -11.16
CA ALA A 81 4.87 -4.37 -10.50
C ALA A 81 5.30 -3.28 -11.50
N LYS A 82 5.84 -3.66 -12.66
CA LYS A 82 6.17 -2.72 -13.76
C LYS A 82 4.93 -2.02 -14.31
N SER A 83 3.85 -2.76 -14.54
CA SER A 83 2.58 -2.19 -15.03
C SER A 83 2.00 -1.19 -14.03
N ILE A 84 1.96 -1.55 -12.75
CA ILE A 84 1.52 -0.67 -11.65
C ILE A 84 2.42 0.58 -11.55
N ALA A 85 3.75 0.40 -11.55
CA ALA A 85 4.69 1.51 -11.48
C ALA A 85 4.50 2.48 -12.67
N THR A 86 4.31 1.94 -13.87
CA THR A 86 4.05 2.73 -15.07
C THR A 86 2.74 3.52 -14.96
N PHE A 87 1.68 2.90 -14.42
CA PHE A 87 0.41 3.58 -14.18
C PHE A 87 0.56 4.76 -13.21
N PHE A 88 1.23 4.56 -12.07
CA PHE A 88 1.42 5.60 -11.06
C PHE A 88 2.46 6.67 -11.42
N GLN A 89 3.23 6.48 -12.51
CA GLN A 89 4.13 7.50 -13.07
C GLN A 89 3.42 8.47 -14.03
N LYS A 90 2.17 8.21 -14.43
CA LYS A 90 1.40 9.11 -15.28
C LYS A 90 1.04 10.41 -14.54
N GLU A 91 0.88 11.50 -15.30
CA GLU A 91 0.47 12.79 -14.75
C GLU A 91 -0.86 12.68 -13.99
N GLY A 92 -0.95 13.28 -12.79
CA GLY A 92 -2.14 13.22 -11.95
C GLY A 92 -2.28 11.92 -11.13
N HIS A 93 -1.37 10.96 -11.31
CA HIS A 93 -1.29 9.75 -10.48
C HIS A 93 -0.13 9.84 -9.47
N GLY A 94 -0.19 9.03 -8.41
CA GLY A 94 0.96 8.87 -7.53
C GLY A 94 0.73 7.96 -6.33
N ILE A 95 1.84 7.46 -5.78
CA ILE A 95 1.88 6.80 -4.48
C ILE A 95 2.66 7.71 -3.54
N ILE A 96 2.04 8.09 -2.42
CA ILE A 96 2.61 8.92 -1.38
C ILE A 96 2.83 8.04 -0.16
N VAL A 97 4.04 8.08 0.38
CA VAL A 97 4.39 7.35 1.60
C VAL A 97 4.29 8.30 2.79
N SER A 98 3.55 7.93 3.82
CA SER A 98 3.42 8.65 5.06
C SER A 98 4.38 8.07 6.10
N PRO A 99 5.11 8.91 6.85
CA PRO A 99 5.10 10.36 6.83
C PRO A 99 5.91 10.95 5.66
N THR A 100 5.33 11.95 4.99
CA THR A 100 6.02 12.92 4.14
C THR A 100 5.69 14.33 4.63
N PRO A 101 6.66 15.07 5.20
CA PRO A 101 6.44 16.41 5.73
C PRO A 101 5.77 17.36 4.74
N GLY A 102 4.69 18.02 5.19
CA GLY A 102 3.90 18.94 4.39
C GLY A 102 2.95 18.28 3.38
N ILE A 103 2.91 16.95 3.31
CA ILE A 103 2.04 16.20 2.40
C ILE A 103 1.11 15.24 3.15
N ALA A 104 1.65 14.34 3.99
CA ALA A 104 0.87 13.40 4.78
C ALA A 104 1.69 13.01 6.02
N MET A 105 1.08 12.99 7.19
CA MET A 105 1.80 12.70 8.45
C MET A 105 1.14 11.59 9.29
N ALA A 106 0.10 10.93 8.77
CA ALA A 106 -0.53 9.77 9.41
C ALA A 106 0.52 8.67 9.67
N ASN A 107 0.52 8.11 10.88
CA ASN A 107 1.53 7.11 11.27
C ASN A 107 0.90 5.78 11.73
N SER A 108 -0.43 5.68 11.70
CA SER A 108 -1.21 4.44 11.74
C SER A 108 -2.31 4.48 10.68
N HIS A 109 -2.87 3.33 10.32
CA HIS A 109 -4.03 3.25 9.43
C HIS A 109 -5.24 3.99 10.00
N GLY A 110 -5.35 4.01 11.33
CA GLY A 110 -6.43 4.68 12.04
C GLY A 110 -6.38 6.21 12.00
N ASP A 111 -5.26 6.80 11.58
CA ASP A 111 -5.12 8.27 11.50
C ASP A 111 -5.43 8.82 10.11
N PHE A 112 -5.59 7.97 9.09
CA PHE A 112 -5.78 8.47 7.71
C PHE A 112 -7.09 9.22 7.50
N ASP A 113 -8.10 9.00 8.34
CA ASP A 113 -9.42 9.63 8.22
C ASP A 113 -9.53 10.98 8.94
N ASP A 114 -8.57 11.33 9.81
CA ASP A 114 -8.56 12.58 10.56
C ASP A 114 -7.24 13.39 10.47
N GLU A 115 -6.15 12.82 9.94
CA GLU A 115 -4.88 13.54 9.80
C GLU A 115 -4.97 14.68 8.77
N PRO A 116 -4.76 15.96 9.17
CA PRO A 116 -5.09 17.11 8.33
C PRO A 116 -4.36 17.18 6.98
N LEU A 117 -3.08 16.79 6.92
CA LEU A 117 -2.29 16.83 5.69
C LEU A 117 -2.72 15.73 4.73
N THR A 118 -2.97 14.51 5.22
CA THR A 118 -3.54 13.41 4.44
C THR A 118 -4.86 13.83 3.81
N LEU A 119 -5.79 14.37 4.59
CA LEU A 119 -7.08 14.84 4.08
C LEU A 119 -6.94 15.97 3.06
N ALA A 120 -6.03 16.93 3.30
CA ALA A 120 -5.74 18.00 2.34
C ALA A 120 -5.17 17.44 1.03
N THR A 121 -4.23 16.49 1.12
CA THR A 121 -3.63 15.80 -0.02
C THR A 121 -4.64 14.94 -0.79
N ALA A 122 -5.56 14.27 -0.12
CA ALA A 122 -6.65 13.55 -0.76
C ALA A 122 -7.59 14.48 -1.51
N ARG A 123 -7.99 15.60 -0.89
CA ARG A 123 -8.86 16.62 -1.52
C ARG A 123 -8.23 17.26 -2.74
N ALA A 124 -6.93 17.52 -2.71
CA ALA A 124 -6.21 18.14 -3.83
C ALA A 124 -6.09 17.25 -5.08
N LEU A 125 -6.64 16.03 -5.08
CA LEU A 125 -6.75 15.22 -6.29
C LEU A 125 -7.88 15.69 -7.21
N PHE A 126 -8.90 16.36 -6.67
CA PHE A 126 -10.10 16.87 -7.34
C PHE A 126 -10.13 18.40 -7.34
#